data_AF-A0A962D0U8-F1
#
_entry.id   AF-A0A962D0U8-F1
#
_cell.length_a   1.000
_cell.length_b   1.000
_cell.length_c   1.000
_cell.angle_alpha   90.00
_cell.angle_beta   90.00
_cell.angle_gamma   90.00
#
_symmetry.space_group_name_H-M   'P 1'
#
loop_
_entity.id
_entity.type
_entity.pdbx_description
1 polymer ?
#
loop_
_entity_poly.entity_id
_entity_poly.type
_entity_poly.pdbx_seq_one_letter_code
_entity_poly.pdbx_strand_id
1 'polypeptide(L)'
;MFSHNLSLNLRVVLAILSGLSVVPIAYLEKYNSAVIYGVSLVNSLIGAVFAVLVMMPYLKRFNVLKVLLLIASSIFIYTLVSELAIKRYDVFFTDISHRTSIILSGGLGAILTLLAVQLIIPIRFKKHAYWMVIITGAFGGFIFSYSIDSNLVVINSIGYIVWQVLVCMTLFYTKENREP
;
A
#
# COMPACT_ATOMS: atom_id res chain seq x y z
N MET A 1 3.33 3.38 23.29
CA MET A 1 4.73 3.85 23.42
C MET A 1 5.60 3.19 22.35
N PHE A 2 5.35 3.46 21.07
CA PHE A 2 6.14 2.92 19.96
C PHE A 2 6.57 4.06 19.05
N SER A 3 7.63 4.76 19.43
CA SER A 3 8.22 5.74 18.54
C SER A 3 9.68 5.95 18.89
N HIS A 4 10.54 4.97 18.59
CA HIS A 4 11.99 5.15 18.38
C HIS A 4 12.42 4.11 17.33
N ASN A 5 13.06 4.60 16.25
CA ASN A 5 13.62 3.87 15.10
C ASN A 5 13.41 2.35 15.06
N LEU A 6 12.21 1.93 14.64
CA LEU A 6 11.97 0.56 14.18
C LEU A 6 13.01 0.18 13.13
N SER A 7 13.77 -0.88 13.41
CA SER A 7 14.78 -1.41 12.48
C SER A 7 14.13 -1.82 11.16
N LEU A 8 14.92 -1.84 10.09
CA LEU A 8 14.44 -2.28 8.79
C LEU A 8 13.82 -3.68 8.87
N ASN A 9 14.45 -4.60 9.59
CA ASN A 9 13.96 -5.96 9.77
C ASN A 9 12.55 -5.99 10.34
N LEU A 10 12.27 -5.21 11.39
CA LEU A 10 10.95 -5.19 12.00
C LEU A 10 9.92 -4.52 11.08
N ARG A 11 10.31 -3.49 10.32
CA ARG A 11 9.43 -2.87 9.31
C ARG A 11 9.07 -3.83 8.17
N VAL A 12 10.03 -4.65 7.72
CA VAL A 12 9.80 -5.69 6.71
C VAL A 12 8.87 -6.76 7.27
N VAL A 13 9.07 -7.21 8.51
CA VAL A 13 8.14 -8.15 9.18
C VAL A 13 6.73 -7.58 9.25
N LEU A 14 6.57 -6.31 9.64
CA LEU A 14 5.24 -5.67 9.68
C LEU A 14 4.61 -5.55 8.28
N ALA A 15 5.39 -5.27 7.24
CA ALA A 15 4.91 -5.27 5.86
C ALA A 15 4.47 -6.67 5.39
N ILE A 16 5.21 -7.72 5.76
CA ILE A 16 4.82 -9.11 5.49
C ILE A 16 3.51 -9.44 6.22
N LEU A 17 3.39 -9.11 7.51
CA LEU A 17 2.18 -9.34 8.29
C LEU A 17 0.98 -8.59 7.73
N SER A 18 1.19 -7.36 7.26
CA SER A 18 0.17 -6.57 6.59
C SER A 18 -0.28 -7.23 5.28
N GLY A 19 0.64 -7.74 4.45
CA GLY A 19 0.29 -8.52 3.26
C GLY A 19 -0.44 -9.82 3.57
N LEU A 20 -0.01 -10.56 4.61
CA LEU A 20 -0.66 -11.80 5.06
C LEU A 20 -2.05 -11.56 5.63
N SER A 21 -2.30 -10.40 6.25
CA SER A 21 -3.61 -10.06 6.80
C SER A 21 -4.71 -10.01 5.74
N VAL A 22 -4.36 -9.86 4.46
CA VAL A 22 -5.32 -9.96 3.35
C VAL A 22 -6.00 -11.32 3.32
N VAL A 23 -5.33 -12.41 3.75
CA VAL A 23 -5.93 -13.74 3.75
C VAL A 23 -7.20 -13.78 4.61
N PRO A 24 -7.15 -13.55 5.94
CA PRO A 24 -8.36 -13.55 6.76
C PRO A 24 -9.34 -12.44 6.37
N ILE A 25 -8.86 -11.28 5.89
CA ILE A 25 -9.76 -10.19 5.47
C ILE A 25 -10.55 -10.58 4.21
N ALA A 26 -9.94 -11.25 3.23
CA ALA A 26 -10.62 -11.70 2.03
C ALA A 26 -11.67 -12.78 2.32
N TYR A 27 -11.49 -13.61 3.37
CA TYR A 27 -12.56 -14.51 3.81
C TYR A 27 -13.80 -13.76 4.31
N LEU A 28 -13.67 -12.51 4.79
CA LEU A 28 -14.81 -11.69 5.19
C LEU A 28 -15.66 -11.24 3.99
N GLU A 29 -15.13 -11.18 2.77
CA GLU A 29 -15.94 -10.90 1.57
C GLU A 29 -17.06 -11.92 1.37
N LYS A 30 -16.85 -13.17 1.80
CA LYS A 30 -17.88 -14.22 1.72
C LYS A 30 -19.04 -14.00 2.70
N TYR A 31 -18.80 -13.26 3.79
CA TYR A 31 -19.79 -13.03 4.85
C TYR A 31 -20.43 -11.64 4.76
N ASN A 32 -19.77 -10.68 4.11
CA ASN A 32 -20.24 -9.31 4.08
C ASN A 32 -19.79 -8.60 2.80
N SER A 33 -20.66 -8.60 1.79
CA SER A 33 -20.57 -7.76 0.60
C SER A 33 -21.08 -6.33 0.86
N ALA A 34 -20.97 -5.84 2.10
CA ALA A 34 -21.39 -4.49 2.47
C ALA A 34 -20.50 -3.45 1.79
N VAL A 35 -21.02 -2.91 0.70
CA VAL A 35 -20.52 -1.70 0.05
C VAL A 35 -21.21 -0.51 0.73
N ILE A 36 -20.47 0.24 1.55
CA ILE A 36 -21.00 1.44 2.19
C ILE A 36 -20.55 2.64 1.35
N TYR A 37 -21.50 3.35 0.73
CA TYR A 37 -21.23 4.50 -0.17
C TYR A 37 -20.24 4.22 -1.32
N GLY A 38 -20.25 3.01 -1.89
CA GLY A 38 -19.34 2.63 -2.97
C GLY A 38 -17.96 2.13 -2.50
N VAL A 39 -17.67 2.20 -1.20
CA VAL A 39 -16.40 1.73 -0.62
C VAL A 39 -16.60 0.33 -0.04
N SER A 40 -15.76 -0.62 -0.49
CA SER A 40 -15.73 -1.97 0.06
C SER A 40 -15.17 -1.96 1.48
N LEU A 41 -15.87 -2.62 2.41
CA LEU A 41 -15.39 -2.83 3.77
C LEU A 41 -14.03 -3.55 3.78
N VAL A 42 -13.84 -4.51 2.88
CA VAL A 42 -12.59 -5.25 2.72
C VAL A 42 -11.46 -4.35 2.25
N ASN A 43 -11.71 -3.50 1.26
CA ASN A 43 -10.74 -2.48 0.81
C ASN A 43 -10.34 -1.55 1.97
N SER A 44 -11.33 -1.17 2.79
CA SER A 44 -11.10 -0.30 3.96
C SER A 44 -10.25 -0.99 5.02
N LEU A 45 -10.50 -2.27 5.30
CA LEU A 45 -9.72 -3.05 6.26
C LEU A 45 -8.27 -3.26 5.78
N ILE A 46 -8.07 -3.61 4.51
CA ILE A 46 -6.73 -3.78 3.94
C ILE A 46 -5.95 -2.46 4.00
N GLY A 47 -6.59 -1.35 3.59
CA GLY A 47 -5.98 -0.02 3.69
C GLY A 47 -5.65 0.36 5.14
N ALA A 48 -6.54 0.10 6.09
CA ALA A 48 -6.31 0.39 7.50
C ALA A 48 -5.14 -0.41 8.08
N VAL A 49 -5.06 -1.72 7.80
CA VAL A 49 -3.96 -2.57 8.27
C VAL A 49 -2.62 -2.09 7.67
N PHE A 50 -2.60 -1.77 6.39
CA PHE A 50 -1.41 -1.22 5.75
C PHE A 50 -0.95 0.09 6.39
N ALA A 51 -1.88 1.00 6.71
CA ALA A 51 -1.55 2.25 7.39
C ALA A 51 -0.91 1.99 8.76
N VAL A 52 -1.51 1.10 9.56
CA VAL A 52 -1.06 0.81 10.94
C VAL A 52 0.28 0.08 10.95
N LEU A 53 0.47 -0.90 10.07
CA LEU A 53 1.65 -1.76 10.10
C LEU A 53 2.81 -1.24 9.26
N VAL A 54 2.56 -0.49 8.17
CA VAL A 54 3.60 -0.05 7.24
C VAL A 54 3.86 1.46 7.33
N MET A 55 2.83 2.30 7.35
CA MET A 55 3.00 3.76 7.34
C MET A 55 3.25 4.34 8.74
N MET A 56 2.49 3.89 9.75
CA MET A 56 2.58 4.39 11.13
C MET A 56 3.99 4.25 11.75
N PRO A 57 4.79 3.19 11.50
CA PRO A 57 6.18 3.08 11.96
C PRO A 57 7.10 4.25 11.58
N TYR A 58 6.72 5.08 10.61
CA TYR A 58 7.47 6.28 10.24
C TYR A 58 7.23 7.48 11.17
N LEU A 59 6.20 7.43 12.03
CA LEU A 59 5.94 8.47 13.02
C LEU A 59 7.03 8.52 14.11
N LYS A 60 7.64 9.70 14.31
CA LYS A 60 8.61 9.94 15.39
C LYS A 60 7.97 10.03 16.77
N ARG A 61 6.71 10.44 16.85
CA ARG A 61 5.89 10.53 18.07
C ARG A 61 4.46 10.15 17.71
N PHE A 62 3.83 9.37 18.59
CA PHE A 62 2.43 9.01 18.39
C PHE A 62 1.55 10.27 18.42
N ASN A 63 0.70 10.41 17.41
CA ASN A 63 -0.25 11.50 17.30
C ASN A 63 -1.52 10.95 16.65
N VAL A 64 -2.63 10.98 17.39
CA VAL A 64 -3.90 10.36 16.98
C VAL A 64 -4.38 10.93 15.65
N LEU A 65 -4.34 12.25 15.48
CA LEU A 65 -4.76 12.90 14.24
C LEU A 65 -3.94 12.41 13.03
N LYS A 66 -2.61 12.31 13.17
CA LYS A 66 -1.75 11.78 12.09
C LYS A 66 -2.05 10.32 11.79
N VAL A 67 -2.31 9.50 12.80
CA VAL A 67 -2.67 8.09 12.61
C VAL A 67 -4.00 7.98 11.86
N LEU A 68 -5.02 8.75 12.26
CA LEU A 68 -6.31 8.77 11.57
C LEU A 68 -6.17 9.24 10.12
N LEU A 69 -5.36 10.27 9.87
CA LEU A 69 -5.07 10.74 8.51
C LEU A 69 -4.35 9.68 7.67
N LEU A 70 -3.35 8.97 8.24
CA LEU A 70 -2.67 7.88 7.53
C LEU A 70 -3.64 6.74 7.18
N ILE A 71 -4.53 6.37 8.10
CA ILE A 71 -5.57 5.36 7.86
C ILE A 71 -6.51 5.83 6.75
N ALA A 72 -7.05 7.04 6.86
CA ALA A 72 -7.97 7.59 5.86
C ALA A 72 -7.31 7.69 4.47
N SER A 73 -6.09 8.21 4.39
CA SER A 73 -5.33 8.28 3.13
C SER A 73 -5.05 6.90 2.55
N SER A 74 -4.68 5.92 3.38
CA SER A 74 -4.42 4.55 2.92
C SER A 74 -5.68 3.87 2.38
N ILE A 75 -6.81 4.00 3.07
CA ILE A 75 -8.12 3.51 2.61
C ILE A 75 -8.48 4.13 1.26
N PHE A 76 -8.31 5.45 1.14
CA PHE A 76 -8.58 6.18 -0.11
C PHE A 76 -7.67 5.71 -1.24
N ILE A 77 -6.35 5.63 -1.01
CA ILE A 77 -5.36 5.17 -2.00
C ILE A 77 -5.71 3.76 -2.45
N TYR A 78 -5.95 2.85 -1.52
CA TYR A 78 -6.26 1.46 -1.83
C TYR A 78 -7.54 1.35 -2.67
N THR A 79 -8.60 2.06 -2.26
CA THR A 79 -9.86 2.08 -2.99
C THR A 79 -9.65 2.61 -4.41
N LEU A 80 -9.02 3.78 -4.56
CA LEU A 80 -8.73 4.40 -5.85
C LEU A 80 -7.93 3.47 -6.77
N VAL A 81 -6.83 2.91 -6.27
CA VAL A 81 -5.93 2.05 -7.05
C VAL A 81 -6.61 0.74 -7.43
N SER A 82 -7.41 0.15 -6.53
CA SER A 82 -8.19 -1.05 -6.83
C SER A 82 -9.26 -0.81 -7.89
N GLU A 83 -9.94 0.34 -7.87
CA GLU A 83 -10.94 0.68 -8.87
C GLU A 83 -10.31 0.94 -10.24
N LEU A 84 -9.18 1.64 -10.29
CA LEU A 84 -8.42 1.86 -11.52
C LEU A 84 -7.86 0.55 -12.09
N ALA A 85 -7.37 -0.35 -11.25
CA ALA A 85 -6.84 -1.65 -11.68
C ALA A 85 -7.94 -2.58 -12.23
N ILE A 86 -9.11 -2.63 -11.57
CA ILE A 86 -10.11 -3.70 -11.79
C ILE A 86 -11.32 -3.22 -12.58
N LYS A 87 -11.88 -2.04 -12.26
CA LYS A 87 -13.17 -1.58 -12.81
C LYS A 87 -13.05 -0.59 -13.96
N ARG A 88 -11.95 0.16 -13.99
CA ARG A 88 -11.77 1.32 -14.88
C ARG A 88 -10.38 1.32 -15.53
N TYR A 89 -9.94 0.17 -16.02
CA TYR A 89 -8.62 0.05 -16.65
C TYR A 89 -8.52 0.81 -18.00
N ASP A 90 -9.66 1.16 -18.58
CA ASP A 90 -9.83 2.07 -19.72
C ASP A 90 -9.45 3.53 -19.40
N VAL A 91 -9.47 3.93 -18.13
CA VAL A 91 -9.12 5.29 -17.69
C VAL A 91 -7.65 5.60 -17.87
N PHE A 92 -6.76 4.60 -17.85
CA PHE A 92 -5.36 4.85 -18.17
C PHE A 92 -5.22 5.20 -19.65
N PHE A 93 -5.72 4.36 -20.57
CA PHE A 93 -5.86 4.61 -22.02
C PHE A 93 -6.84 3.58 -22.63
N THR A 94 -7.47 3.88 -23.77
CA THR A 94 -8.54 3.09 -24.41
C THR A 94 -8.20 1.66 -24.85
N ASP A 95 -6.95 1.21 -24.72
CA ASP A 95 -6.50 -0.10 -25.23
C ASP A 95 -5.41 -0.76 -24.38
N ILE A 96 -5.41 -0.52 -23.07
CA ILE A 96 -4.42 -1.09 -22.15
C ILE A 96 -4.87 -2.47 -21.65
N SER A 97 -3.98 -3.46 -21.76
CA SER A 97 -4.22 -4.79 -21.20
C SER A 97 -4.45 -4.73 -19.68
N HIS A 98 -5.33 -5.59 -19.15
CA HIS A 98 -5.63 -5.67 -17.71
C HIS A 98 -4.34 -5.77 -16.85
N ARG A 99 -3.35 -6.54 -17.29
CA ARG A 99 -2.04 -6.66 -16.61
C ARG A 99 -1.29 -5.34 -16.55
N THR A 100 -1.26 -4.60 -17.64
CA THR A 100 -0.61 -3.28 -17.68
C THR A 100 -1.31 -2.29 -16.75
N SER A 101 -2.65 -2.33 -16.66
CA SER A 101 -3.39 -1.51 -15.69
C SER A 101 -2.99 -1.83 -14.24
N ILE A 102 -2.85 -3.10 -13.88
CA ILE A 102 -2.38 -3.52 -12.56
C ILE A 102 -0.97 -2.99 -12.28
N ILE A 103 -0.05 -3.08 -13.24
CA ILE A 103 1.33 -2.61 -13.10
C ILE A 103 1.36 -1.09 -12.86
N LEU A 104 0.63 -0.32 -13.68
CA LEU A 104 0.54 1.14 -13.55
C LEU A 104 -0.12 1.54 -12.23
N SER A 105 -1.18 0.84 -11.84
CA SER A 105 -1.87 1.01 -10.57
C SER A 105 -0.93 0.73 -9.38
N GLY A 106 -0.09 -0.31 -9.47
CA GLY A 106 0.93 -0.63 -8.48
C GLY A 106 1.96 0.51 -8.32
N GLY A 107 2.42 1.10 -9.42
CA GLY A 107 3.30 2.27 -9.40
C GLY A 107 2.62 3.52 -8.83
N LEU A 108 1.39 3.79 -9.25
CA LEU A 108 0.57 4.92 -8.78
C LEU A 108 0.28 4.82 -7.28
N GLY A 109 -0.14 3.65 -6.80
CA GLY A 109 -0.38 3.43 -5.37
C GLY A 109 0.89 3.64 -4.53
N ALA A 110 2.05 3.26 -5.06
CA ALA A 110 3.31 3.41 -4.37
C ALA A 110 3.68 4.90 -4.24
N ILE A 111 3.56 5.67 -5.32
CA ILE A 111 3.88 7.11 -5.27
C ILE A 111 2.87 7.89 -4.41
N LEU A 112 1.58 7.56 -4.46
CA LEU A 112 0.58 8.14 -3.58
C LEU A 112 0.86 7.81 -2.11
N THR A 113 1.35 6.60 -1.82
CA THR A 113 1.78 6.21 -0.47
C THR A 113 2.96 7.06 0.01
N LEU A 114 3.99 7.25 -0.83
CA LEU A 114 5.12 8.13 -0.50
C LEU A 114 4.63 9.55 -0.22
N LEU A 115 3.77 10.10 -1.06
CA LEU A 115 3.22 11.45 -0.90
C LEU A 115 2.39 11.57 0.38
N ALA A 116 1.53 10.60 0.68
CA ALA A 116 0.75 10.58 1.92
C ALA A 116 1.66 10.54 3.15
N VAL A 117 2.69 9.67 3.15
CA VAL A 117 3.69 9.63 4.22
C VAL A 117 4.42 10.96 4.34
N GLN A 118 4.86 11.57 3.24
CA GLN A 118 5.59 12.83 3.23
C GLN A 118 4.76 14.04 3.71
N LEU A 119 3.48 14.07 3.37
CA LEU A 119 2.57 15.17 3.73
C LEU A 119 2.12 15.08 5.18
N ILE A 120 1.79 13.87 5.66
CA ILE A 120 1.25 13.66 7.01
C ILE A 120 2.38 13.54 8.05
N ILE A 121 3.46 12.86 7.67
CA ILE A 121 4.65 12.69 8.49
C ILE A 121 5.72 13.63 7.92
N PRO A 122 6.28 14.56 8.72
CA PRO A 122 7.26 15.53 8.25
C PRO A 122 8.63 14.86 8.00
N ILE A 123 8.67 13.94 7.04
CA ILE A 123 9.85 13.22 6.56
C ILE A 123 10.19 13.79 5.19
N ARG A 124 11.46 14.12 5.01
CA ARG A 124 11.99 14.46 3.69
C ARG A 124 12.54 13.21 3.04
N PHE A 125 12.21 13.03 1.76
CA PHE A 125 12.74 11.99 0.91
C PHE A 125 13.69 12.60 -0.11
N LYS A 126 14.71 11.85 -0.51
CA LYS A 126 15.65 12.26 -1.57
C LYS A 126 14.91 12.36 -2.91
N LYS A 127 15.38 13.21 -3.82
CA LYS A 127 14.75 13.42 -5.15
C LYS A 127 14.56 12.12 -5.96
N HIS A 128 15.48 11.15 -5.84
CA HIS A 128 15.37 9.87 -6.54
C HIS A 128 14.33 8.92 -5.92
N ALA A 129 13.79 9.23 -4.73
CA ALA A 129 12.78 8.41 -4.07
C ALA A 129 11.54 8.20 -4.93
N TYR A 130 11.07 9.26 -5.60
CA TYR A 130 9.87 9.22 -6.44
C TYR A 130 10.01 8.17 -7.56
N TRP A 131 11.13 8.18 -8.29
CA TRP A 131 11.37 7.21 -9.35
C TRP A 131 11.56 5.79 -8.82
N MET A 132 12.30 5.61 -7.71
CA MET A 132 12.46 4.29 -7.09
C MET A 132 11.13 3.70 -6.62
N VAL A 133 10.26 4.53 -6.04
CA VAL A 133 8.92 4.10 -5.58
C VAL A 133 8.04 3.72 -6.76
N ILE A 134 8.08 4.47 -7.87
CA ILE A 134 7.37 4.11 -9.10
C ILE A 134 7.85 2.75 -9.61
N ILE A 135 9.17 2.56 -9.75
CA ILE A 135 9.75 1.31 -10.28
C ILE A 135 9.41 0.13 -9.38
N THR A 136 9.62 0.26 -8.07
CA THR A 136 9.35 -0.81 -7.11
C THR A 136 7.85 -1.11 -6.95
N GLY A 137 7.01 -0.08 -7.00
CA GLY A 137 5.56 -0.23 -7.04
C GLY A 137 5.06 -0.93 -8.30
N ALA A 138 5.59 -0.55 -9.46
CA ALA A 138 5.26 -1.20 -10.74
C ALA A 138 5.72 -2.66 -10.76
N PHE A 139 6.92 -2.95 -10.25
CA PHE A 139 7.42 -4.33 -10.12
C PHE A 139 6.57 -5.17 -9.16
N GLY A 140 6.15 -4.60 -8.03
CA GLY A 140 5.17 -5.22 -7.14
C GLY A 140 3.83 -5.48 -7.85
N GLY A 141 3.35 -4.52 -8.65
CA GLY A 141 2.14 -4.67 -9.48
C GLY A 141 2.29 -5.75 -10.55
N PHE A 142 3.47 -5.89 -11.16
CA PHE A 142 3.77 -6.97 -12.10
C PHE A 142 3.63 -8.34 -11.42
N ILE A 143 4.24 -8.54 -10.26
CA ILE A 143 4.08 -9.79 -9.49
C ILE A 143 2.62 -10.00 -9.09
N PHE A 144 1.94 -8.94 -8.65
CA PHE A 144 0.53 -8.98 -8.32
C PHE A 144 -0.33 -9.45 -9.49
N SER A 145 -0.02 -9.03 -10.72
CA SER A 145 -0.74 -9.40 -11.93
C SER A 145 -0.70 -10.90 -12.26
N TYR A 146 0.34 -11.62 -11.84
CA TYR A 146 0.37 -13.08 -11.94
C TYR A 146 -0.35 -13.76 -10.78
N SER A 147 -0.34 -13.14 -9.60
CA SER A 147 -1.01 -13.70 -8.44
C SER A 147 -2.53 -13.60 -8.55
N ILE A 148 -3.06 -12.47 -9.04
CA ILE A 148 -4.50 -12.18 -9.04
C ILE A 148 -5.33 -13.13 -9.91
N ASP A 149 -4.70 -13.70 -10.95
CA ASP A 149 -5.33 -14.71 -11.83
C ASP A 149 -5.52 -16.07 -11.10
N SER A 150 -4.98 -16.21 -9.89
CA SER A 150 -5.14 -17.41 -9.07
C SER A 150 -6.46 -17.40 -8.28
N ASN A 151 -7.14 -18.54 -8.25
CA ASN A 151 -8.33 -18.73 -7.40
C ASN A 151 -7.99 -18.87 -5.90
N LEU A 152 -6.71 -18.83 -5.53
CA LEU A 152 -6.23 -19.09 -4.19
C LEU A 152 -5.84 -17.78 -3.50
N VAL A 153 -6.63 -17.38 -2.50
CA VAL A 153 -6.41 -16.18 -1.67
C VAL A 153 -4.98 -16.11 -1.12
N VAL A 154 -4.40 -17.25 -0.76
CA VAL A 154 -3.02 -17.35 -0.27
C VAL A 154 -2.01 -16.90 -1.34
N ILE A 155 -2.22 -17.26 -2.61
CA ILE A 155 -1.34 -16.82 -3.69
C ILE A 155 -1.51 -15.32 -3.95
N ASN A 156 -2.75 -14.81 -3.91
CA ASN A 156 -3.01 -13.36 -4.02
C ASN A 156 -2.27 -12.56 -2.92
N SER A 157 -2.15 -13.12 -1.71
CA SER A 157 -1.42 -12.51 -0.60
C SER A 157 0.08 -12.30 -0.90
N ILE A 158 0.69 -13.14 -1.76
CA ILE A 158 2.10 -13.00 -2.14
C ILE A 158 2.32 -11.67 -2.86
N GLY A 159 1.44 -11.31 -3.79
CA GLY A 159 1.56 -10.04 -4.50
C GLY A 159 1.44 -8.84 -3.56
N TYR A 160 0.53 -8.88 -2.58
CA TYR A 160 0.45 -7.85 -1.53
C TYR A 160 1.73 -7.79 -0.69
N ILE A 161 2.24 -8.93 -0.21
CA ILE A 161 3.48 -8.99 0.58
C ILE A 161 4.62 -8.35 -0.19
N VAL A 162 4.84 -8.77 -1.43
CA VAL A 162 5.95 -8.28 -2.24
C VAL A 162 5.82 -6.77 -2.48
N TRP A 163 4.65 -6.29 -2.88
CA TRP A 163 4.44 -4.86 -3.10
C TRP A 163 4.68 -4.05 -1.83
N GLN A 164 4.11 -4.46 -0.68
CA GLN A 164 4.23 -3.73 0.58
C GLN A 164 5.68 -3.74 1.11
N VAL A 165 6.39 -4.86 0.97
CA VAL A 165 7.80 -4.99 1.37
C VAL A 165 8.69 -4.09 0.51
N LEU A 166 8.49 -4.08 -0.81
CA LEU A 166 9.25 -3.25 -1.72
C LEU A 166 9.03 -1.76 -1.47
N VAL A 167 7.78 -1.33 -1.32
CA VAL A 167 7.45 0.07 -0.98
C VAL A 167 8.06 0.45 0.37
N CYS A 168 7.96 -0.43 1.37
CA CYS A 168 8.54 -0.19 2.69
C CYS A 168 10.06 -0.03 2.65
N MET A 169 10.77 -0.92 1.92
CA MET A 169 12.21 -0.80 1.73
C MET A 169 12.59 0.51 1.03
N THR A 170 11.88 0.87 -0.04
CA THR A 170 12.16 2.11 -0.76
C THR A 170 11.99 3.34 0.13
N LEU A 171 10.89 3.42 0.89
CA LEU A 171 10.67 4.52 1.84
C LEU A 171 11.76 4.58 2.92
N PHE A 172 12.23 3.43 3.40
CA PHE A 172 13.29 3.38 4.40
C PHE A 172 14.64 3.90 3.85
N TYR A 173 15.09 3.41 2.71
CA TYR A 173 16.41 3.75 2.15
C TYR A 173 16.48 5.16 1.56
N THR A 174 15.35 5.70 1.12
CA THR A 174 15.29 7.01 0.45
C THR A 174 14.94 8.16 1.39
N LYS A 175 14.61 7.85 2.65
CA LYS A 175 14.46 8.83 3.72
C LYS A 175 15.77 9.59 3.95
N GLU A 176 15.69 10.91 4.13
CA GLU A 176 16.83 11.72 4.53
C GLU A 176 17.06 11.60 6.05
N ASN A 177 18.30 11.28 6.45
CA ASN A 177 18.73 11.29 7.85
C ASN A 177 19.03 12.71 8.34
N ARG A 178 18.13 13.66 8.09
CA ARG A 178 18.23 14.97 8.73
C ARG A 178 17.48 14.91 10.05
N GLU A 179 18.23 15.02 11.15
CA GLU A 179 17.63 15.44 12.42
C GLU A 179 17.04 16.84 12.20
N PRO A 180 15.78 17.08 12.62
CA PRO A 180 15.21 18.42 12.64
C PRO A 180 15.93 19.30 13.66
#